data_AF-A0AAE4B2U6-F1
#
_entry.id   AF-A0AAE4B2U6-F1
#
_cell.length_a   1.000
_cell.length_b   1.000
_cell.length_c   1.000
_cell.angle_alpha   90.00
_cell.angle_beta   90.00
_cell.angle_gamma   90.00
#
_symmetry.space_group_name_H-M   'P 1'
#
loop_
_entity.id
_entity.type
_entity.pdbx_description
1 polymer ?
#
loop_
_entity_poly.entity_id
_entity_poly.type
_entity_poly.pdbx_seq_one_letter_code
_entity_poly.pdbx_strand_id
1 'polypeptide(L)'
;MTTIELPLDPLAVSIGFGGRNGPAPLGRHTPLFLDFNQLTRELLRQTDPDQVVSWLFCTAYDAHDVAHILTGCGFRGRYRAIAPALPNKAAVAREIRRAFPGLNFDIYCPANLSREVADYHESMAAPGLGIALA
;
A
#
# COMPACT_ATOMS: atom_id res chain seq x y z
N MET A 1 -28.92 9.67 25.25
CA MET A 1 -27.88 8.66 24.97
C MET A 1 -27.05 9.20 23.83
N THR A 2 -25.83 9.63 24.11
CA THR A 2 -24.96 10.30 23.14
C THR A 2 -24.37 9.24 22.21
N THR A 3 -24.87 9.18 20.99
CA THR A 3 -24.27 8.37 19.93
C THR A 3 -22.92 8.98 19.58
N ILE A 4 -21.84 8.28 19.92
CA ILE A 4 -20.51 8.63 19.44
C ILE A 4 -20.46 8.14 17.99
N GLU A 5 -20.52 9.07 17.03
CA GLU A 5 -20.19 8.78 15.64
C GLU A 5 -18.68 8.53 15.58
N LEU A 6 -18.28 7.25 15.61
CA LEU A 6 -16.96 6.82 15.18
C LEU A 6 -16.71 7.40 13.78
N PRO A 7 -15.49 7.83 13.43
CA PRO A 7 -15.23 8.38 12.11
C PRO A 7 -15.77 7.42 11.04
N LEU A 8 -16.72 7.93 10.24
CA LEU A 8 -17.52 7.18 9.26
C LEU A 8 -16.70 6.64 8.08
N ASP A 9 -15.42 6.97 8.01
CA ASP A 9 -14.53 6.63 6.91
C ASP A 9 -13.61 5.46 7.31
N PRO A 10 -13.67 4.29 6.63
CA PRO A 10 -12.78 3.16 6.89
C PRO A 10 -11.29 3.56 6.88
N LEU A 11 -10.48 2.99 7.79
CA LEU A 11 -9.06 3.34 7.90
C LEU A 11 -8.22 2.54 6.92
N ALA A 12 -7.50 3.24 6.05
CA ALA A 12 -6.54 2.61 5.15
C ALA A 12 -5.11 2.96 5.54
N VAL A 13 -4.29 1.92 5.72
CA VAL A 13 -2.84 2.07 5.88
C VAL A 13 -2.19 2.15 4.50
N SER A 14 -1.41 3.19 4.26
CA SER A 14 -0.64 3.38 3.03
C SER A 14 0.85 3.24 3.32
N ILE A 15 1.50 2.30 2.63
CA ILE A 15 2.91 1.94 2.85
C ILE A 15 3.82 2.71 1.88
N GLY A 16 4.71 3.51 2.44
CA GLY A 16 5.78 4.22 1.74
C GLY A 16 7.17 3.79 2.22
N PHE A 17 8.20 4.53 1.85
CA PHE A 17 9.57 4.29 2.30
C PHE A 17 10.41 5.58 2.28
N GLY A 18 11.34 5.70 3.22
CA GLY A 18 12.33 6.78 3.25
C GLY A 18 11.70 8.15 3.49
N GLY A 19 10.64 8.21 4.30
CA GLY A 19 9.86 9.42 4.56
C GLY A 19 8.97 9.88 3.39
N ARG A 20 8.89 9.09 2.31
CA ARG A 20 7.93 9.32 1.23
C ARG A 20 6.62 8.61 1.54
N ASN A 21 5.50 9.29 1.29
CA ASN A 21 4.18 8.69 1.43
C ASN A 21 4.00 7.52 0.46
N GLY A 22 3.28 6.50 0.92
CA GLY A 22 2.76 5.45 0.05
C GLY A 22 1.64 5.94 -0.87
N PRO A 23 1.11 5.08 -1.74
CA PRO A 23 0.01 5.44 -2.62
C PRO A 23 -1.26 5.77 -1.83
N ALA A 24 -2.00 6.80 -2.25
CA ALA A 24 -3.27 7.13 -1.65
C ALA A 24 -4.28 5.97 -1.79
N PRO A 25 -5.02 5.63 -0.72
CA PRO A 25 -6.07 4.62 -0.79
C PRO A 25 -7.23 5.11 -1.67
N LEU A 26 -7.84 4.20 -2.42
CA LEU A 26 -9.01 4.51 -3.23
C LEU A 26 -10.26 4.68 -2.35
N GLY A 27 -11.13 5.63 -2.69
CA GLY A 27 -12.44 5.82 -2.04
C GLY A 27 -12.40 6.75 -0.81
N ARG A 28 -13.40 6.62 0.07
CA ARG A 28 -13.53 7.39 1.32
C ARG A 28 -12.82 6.65 2.46
N HIS A 29 -11.50 6.66 2.47
CA HIS A 29 -10.72 6.16 3.60
C HIS A 29 -9.97 7.30 4.25
N THR A 30 -9.80 7.24 5.57
CA THR A 30 -8.81 8.09 6.25
C THR A 30 -7.44 7.43 6.06
N PRO A 31 -6.48 8.08 5.38
CA PRO A 31 -5.17 7.47 5.15
C PRO A 31 -4.25 7.62 6.37
N LEU A 32 -3.66 6.50 6.79
CA LEU A 32 -2.49 6.49 7.67
C LEU A 32 -1.26 6.14 6.85
N PHE A 33 -0.37 7.11 6.63
CA PHE A 33 0.88 6.90 5.89
C PHE A 33 1.96 6.37 6.82
N LEU A 34 2.60 5.28 6.42
CA LEU A 34 3.60 4.57 7.21
C LEU A 34 4.79 4.19 6.34
N ASP A 35 5.98 4.27 6.90
CA ASP A 35 7.16 3.66 6.31
C ASP A 35 7.04 2.13 6.41
N PHE A 36 7.54 1.40 5.42
CA PHE A 36 7.56 -0.06 5.42
C PHE A 36 8.14 -0.64 6.72
N ASN A 37 9.18 -0.02 7.29
CA ASN A 37 9.81 -0.49 8.53
C ASN A 37 8.92 -0.31 9.78
N GLN A 38 7.84 0.46 9.66
CA GLN A 38 6.87 0.67 10.75
C GLN A 38 5.72 -0.34 10.70
N LEU A 39 5.58 -1.11 9.62
CA LEU A 39 4.53 -2.12 9.47
C LEU A 39 4.77 -3.29 10.42
N THR A 40 4.10 -3.25 11.57
CA THR A 40 4.24 -4.25 12.64
C THR A 40 2.89 -4.81 13.05
N ARG A 41 2.90 -5.97 13.70
CA ARG A 41 1.69 -6.59 14.27
C ARG A 41 0.97 -5.65 15.25
N GLU A 42 1.72 -4.99 16.12
CA GLU A 42 1.13 -4.13 17.15
C GLU A 42 0.44 -2.91 16.53
N LEU A 43 1.07 -2.29 15.53
CA LEU A 43 0.45 -1.22 14.76
C LEU A 43 -0.85 -1.69 14.10
N LEU A 44 -0.84 -2.82 13.40
CA LEU A 44 -2.03 -3.37 12.73
C LEU A 44 -3.15 -3.67 13.73
N ARG A 45 -2.81 -4.17 14.92
CA ARG A 45 -3.78 -4.45 15.99
C ARG A 45 -4.36 -3.18 16.62
N GLN A 46 -3.55 -2.14 16.78
CA GLN A 46 -3.99 -0.86 17.36
C GLN A 46 -4.86 -0.05 16.40
N THR A 47 -4.52 -0.10 15.11
CA THR A 47 -5.18 0.68 14.06
C THR A 47 -6.35 -0.06 13.41
N ASP A 48 -6.36 -1.40 13.49
CA ASP A 48 -7.37 -2.30 12.89
C ASP A 48 -7.82 -1.86 11.48
N PRO A 49 -6.89 -1.68 10.53
CA PRO A 49 -7.24 -1.13 9.23
C PRO A 49 -8.06 -2.15 8.44
N ASP A 50 -9.06 -1.67 7.72
CA ASP A 50 -9.84 -2.52 6.82
C ASP A 50 -9.15 -2.67 5.44
N GLN A 51 -8.18 -1.80 5.17
CA GLN A 51 -7.39 -1.80 3.95
C GLN A 51 -5.91 -1.46 4.20
N VAL A 52 -5.03 -2.18 3.50
CA VAL A 52 -3.61 -1.82 3.36
C VAL A 52 -3.33 -1.59 1.88
N VAL A 53 -2.62 -0.52 1.56
CA VAL A 53 -2.25 -0.13 0.21
C VAL A 53 -0.74 0.07 0.13
N SER A 54 -0.10 -0.47 -0.90
CA SER A 54 1.34 -0.28 -1.13
C SER A 54 1.66 -0.17 -2.61
N TRP A 55 2.89 0.19 -2.94
CA TRP A 55 3.41 -0.05 -4.29
C TRP A 55 3.51 -1.55 -4.55
N LEU A 56 3.30 -1.96 -5.80
CA LEU A 56 3.52 -3.35 -6.21
C LEU A 56 5.01 -3.73 -6.14
N PHE A 57 5.87 -2.79 -6.51
CA PHE A 57 7.32 -2.88 -6.44
C PHE A 57 7.89 -1.47 -6.27
N CYS A 58 8.84 -1.32 -5.35
CA CYS A 58 9.67 -0.12 -5.21
C CYS A 58 11.13 -0.51 -4.92
N THR A 59 12.01 0.49 -4.75
CA THR A 59 13.44 0.25 -4.49
C THR A 59 13.74 -0.42 -3.15
N ALA A 60 12.80 -0.39 -2.21
CA ALA A 60 13.01 -0.86 -0.84
C ALA A 60 12.18 -2.09 -0.44
N TYR A 61 11.05 -2.32 -1.09
CA TYR A 61 10.16 -3.45 -0.82
C TYR A 61 9.32 -3.78 -2.06
N ASP A 62 8.74 -4.97 -2.08
CA ASP A 62 7.67 -5.34 -3.01
C ASP A 62 6.38 -5.78 -2.29
N ALA A 63 5.34 -6.05 -3.08
CA ALA A 63 4.06 -6.49 -2.53
C ALA A 63 4.12 -7.86 -1.83
N HIS A 64 5.11 -8.69 -2.15
CA HIS A 64 5.31 -9.98 -1.52
C HIS A 64 5.85 -9.80 -0.09
N ASP A 65 6.78 -8.86 0.11
CA ASP A 65 7.28 -8.48 1.45
C ASP A 65 6.14 -8.01 2.37
N VAL A 66 5.30 -7.10 1.85
CA VAL A 66 4.13 -6.59 2.58
C VAL A 66 3.14 -7.71 2.87
N ALA A 67 2.83 -8.56 1.88
CA ALA A 67 1.90 -9.68 2.05
C ALA A 67 2.40 -10.70 3.09
N HIS A 68 3.70 -10.92 3.17
CA HIS A 68 4.32 -11.78 4.18
C HIS A 68 4.07 -11.23 5.59
N ILE A 69 4.30 -9.94 5.81
CA ILE A 69 4.06 -9.28 7.10
C ILE A 69 2.57 -9.32 7.46
N LEU A 70 1.68 -8.94 6.53
CA LEU A 70 0.24 -8.93 6.76
C LEU A 70 -0.29 -10.32 7.16
N THR A 71 0.15 -11.35 6.44
CA THR A 71 -0.24 -12.74 6.71
C THR A 71 0.30 -13.20 8.07
N GLY A 72 1.57 -12.93 8.38
CA GLY A 72 2.18 -13.25 9.68
C GLY A 72 1.52 -12.51 10.85
N CYS A 73 0.93 -11.34 10.60
CA CYS A 73 0.16 -10.58 11.58
C CYS A 73 -1.29 -11.06 11.73
N GLY A 74 -1.78 -11.92 10.84
CA GLY A 74 -3.18 -12.36 10.81
C GLY A 74 -4.14 -11.29 10.31
N PHE A 75 -3.67 -10.34 9.51
CA PHE A 75 -4.49 -9.30 8.88
C PHE A 75 -5.60 -9.93 8.02
N ARG A 76 -6.82 -9.42 8.15
CA ARG A 76 -8.02 -9.93 7.46
C ARG A 76 -8.68 -8.91 6.54
N GLY A 77 -8.16 -7.69 6.48
CA GLY A 77 -8.65 -6.66 5.59
C GLY A 77 -8.23 -6.87 4.14
N ARG A 78 -8.45 -5.85 3.32
CA ARG A 78 -8.11 -5.82 1.90
C ARG A 78 -6.67 -5.35 1.71
N TYR A 79 -5.84 -6.15 1.05
CA TYR A 79 -4.53 -5.69 0.60
C TYR A 79 -4.60 -5.30 -0.88
N ARG A 80 -4.14 -4.09 -1.22
CA ARG A 80 -4.20 -3.56 -2.58
C ARG A 80 -2.84 -3.01 -2.99
N ALA A 81 -2.25 -3.60 -4.03
CA ALA A 81 -1.04 -3.05 -4.62
C ALA A 81 -1.38 -2.07 -5.75
N ILE A 82 -0.68 -0.95 -5.80
CA ILE A 82 -0.75 0.02 -6.89
C ILE A 82 0.44 -0.18 -7.81
N ALA A 83 0.15 -0.28 -9.10
CA ALA A 83 1.15 -0.44 -10.15
C ALA A 83 0.80 0.40 -11.37
N PRO A 84 1.79 0.75 -12.21
CA PRO A 84 1.51 1.21 -13.57
C PRO A 84 0.77 0.11 -14.36
N ALA A 85 0.36 0.43 -15.59
CA ALA A 85 -0.26 -0.55 -16.48
C ALA A 85 0.65 -1.79 -16.65
N LEU A 86 0.16 -2.94 -16.21
CA LEU A 86 0.88 -4.21 -16.33
C LEU A 86 0.38 -4.98 -17.55
N PRO A 87 1.27 -5.61 -18.34
CA PRO A 87 0.88 -6.41 -19.50
C PRO A 87 -0.02 -7.59 -19.12
N ASN A 88 0.17 -8.17 -17.92
CA ASN A 88 -0.70 -9.22 -17.40
C ASN A 88 -0.90 -9.12 -15.88
N LYS A 89 -1.68 -8.12 -15.46
CA LYS A 89 -2.07 -7.90 -14.06
C LYS A 89 -2.64 -9.16 -13.39
N ALA A 90 -3.47 -9.92 -14.11
CA ALA A 90 -4.13 -11.11 -13.57
C ALA A 90 -3.13 -12.22 -13.22
N ALA A 91 -2.04 -12.37 -13.98
CA ALA A 91 -0.99 -13.33 -13.68
C ALA A 91 -0.27 -12.97 -12.37
N VAL A 92 0.13 -11.70 -12.20
CA VAL A 92 0.80 -11.23 -10.97
C VAL A 92 -0.13 -11.35 -9.76
N ALA A 93 -1.39 -10.94 -9.88
CA ALA A 93 -2.36 -11.07 -8.80
C ALA A 93 -2.59 -12.53 -8.39
N ARG A 94 -2.57 -13.46 -9.35
CA ARG A 94 -2.69 -14.90 -9.09
C ARG A 94 -1.46 -15.46 -8.39
N GLU A 95 -0.26 -14.99 -8.69
CA GLU A 95 0.97 -15.41 -8.02
C GLU A 95 0.94 -15.07 -6.53
N ILE A 96 0.64 -13.81 -6.18
CA ILE A 96 0.56 -13.37 -4.79
C ILE A 96 -0.57 -14.10 -4.05
N ARG A 97 -1.76 -14.26 -4.65
CA ARG A 97 -2.86 -15.02 -4.04
C ARG A 97 -2.52 -16.49 -3.80
N ARG A 98 -1.68 -17.09 -4.66
CA ARG A 98 -1.21 -18.48 -4.47
C ARG A 98 -0.21 -18.58 -3.32
N ALA A 99 0.68 -17.60 -3.18
CA ALA A 99 1.63 -17.53 -2.07
C ALA A 99 0.94 -17.23 -0.72
N PHE A 100 -0.11 -16.40 -0.74
CA PHE A 100 -0.82 -15.92 0.46
C PHE A 100 -2.35 -16.14 0.35
N PRO A 101 -2.84 -17.39 0.44
CA PRO A 101 -4.24 -17.72 0.15
C PRO A 101 -5.25 -17.11 1.14
N GLY A 102 -4.82 -16.74 2.34
CA GLY A 102 -5.67 -16.07 3.34
C GLY A 102 -5.81 -14.56 3.13
N LEU A 103 -5.06 -13.97 2.19
CA LEU A 103 -5.00 -12.53 1.99
C LEU A 103 -5.94 -12.10 0.86
N ASN A 104 -6.84 -11.14 1.15
CA ASN A 104 -7.68 -10.52 0.13
C ASN A 104 -6.84 -9.53 -0.68
N PHE A 105 -6.06 -10.05 -1.64
CA PHE A 105 -5.17 -9.26 -2.48
C PHE A 105 -5.82 -8.88 -3.81
N ASP A 106 -5.56 -7.66 -4.31
CA ASP A 106 -5.77 -7.29 -5.71
C ASP A 106 -4.80 -6.20 -6.15
N ILE A 107 -4.62 -6.05 -7.47
CA ILE A 107 -3.79 -5.00 -8.06
C ILE A 107 -4.70 -3.97 -8.72
N TYR A 108 -4.48 -2.70 -8.39
CA TYR A 108 -5.05 -1.59 -9.14
C TYR A 108 -3.99 -0.98 -10.05
N CYS A 109 -4.40 -0.82 -11.32
CA CYS A 109 -3.66 -0.07 -12.32
C CYS A 109 -4.54 1.12 -12.75
N PRO A 110 -4.65 2.18 -11.92
CA PRO A 110 -5.45 3.34 -12.32
C PRO A 110 -4.87 3.94 -13.60
N ALA A 111 -5.71 4.11 -14.63
CA ALA A 111 -5.30 4.75 -15.89
C ALA A 111 -4.94 6.24 -15.70
N ASN A 112 -5.45 6.87 -14.63
CA ASN A 112 -5.31 8.29 -14.32
C ASN A 112 -4.75 8.50 -12.89
N LEU A 113 -3.59 7.94 -12.54
CA LEU A 113 -2.86 8.47 -11.36
C LEU A 113 -2.24 9.82 -11.73
N SER A 114 -3.10 10.84 -11.71
CA SER A 114 -2.72 12.24 -11.85
C SER A 114 -1.71 12.62 -10.77
N ARG A 115 -0.52 13.06 -11.22
CA ARG A 115 0.62 13.59 -10.45
C ARG A 115 1.41 12.60 -9.57
N GLU A 116 0.78 11.85 -8.67
CA GLU A 116 1.53 11.07 -7.65
C GLU A 116 2.29 9.85 -8.22
N VAL A 117 1.77 9.21 -9.26
CA VAL A 117 2.51 8.14 -9.98
C VAL A 117 3.47 8.70 -11.02
N ALA A 118 3.25 9.93 -11.49
CA ALA A 118 4.23 10.63 -12.30
C ALA A 118 5.48 10.99 -11.46
N ASP A 119 5.28 11.54 -10.27
CA ASP A 119 6.36 11.85 -9.31
C ASP A 119 7.11 10.56 -8.88
N TYR A 120 6.39 9.44 -8.77
CA TYR A 120 6.99 8.13 -8.52
C TYR A 120 7.78 7.59 -9.72
N HIS A 121 7.24 7.69 -10.94
CA HIS A 121 7.94 7.33 -12.17
C HIS A 121 9.26 8.11 -12.32
N GLU A 122 9.26 9.40 -12.00
CA GLU A 122 10.47 10.24 -12.05
C GLU A 122 11.52 9.74 -11.04
N SER A 123 11.10 9.26 -9.86
CA SER A 123 12.00 8.66 -8.86
C SER A 123 12.55 7.27 -9.24
N MET A 124 11.82 6.48 -10.04
CA MET A 124 12.25 5.17 -10.54
C MET A 124 13.07 5.25 -11.84
N ALA A 125 12.81 6.24 -12.69
CA ALA A 125 13.51 6.45 -13.96
C ALA A 125 14.86 7.17 -13.80
N ALA A 126 15.13 7.77 -12.64
CA ALA A 126 16.41 8.38 -12.31
C ALA A 126 17.15 7.58 -11.22
N PRO A 127 17.81 6.44 -11.55
CA PRO A 127 18.79 5.88 -10.65
C PRO A 127 20.00 6.83 -10.63
N GLY A 128 19.98 7.83 -9.75
CA GLY A 128 21.17 8.66 -9.49
C GLY A 128 21.02 10.17 -9.42
N LEU A 129 19.84 10.77 -9.23
CA LEU A 129 19.79 12.18 -8.85
C LEU A 129 19.65 12.32 -7.33
N GLY A 130 20.80 12.42 -6.67
CA GLY A 130 20.87 13.08 -5.37
C GLY A 130 20.29 14.49 -5.51
N ILE A 131 19.40 14.84 -4.59
CA ILE A 131 18.93 16.21 -4.39
C ILE A 131 19.05 16.39 -2.87
N ALA A 132 20.20 16.87 -2.41
CA ALA A 132 20.52 18.29 -2.26
C ALA A 132 19.46 18.97 -1.39
N LEU A 133 19.73 18.96 -0.08
CA LEU A 133 19.08 19.83 0.89
C LEU A 133 19.36 21.28 0.47
N ALA A 134 18.28 22.06 0.31
CA ALA A 134 18.31 23.52 0.34
C ALA A 134 17.40 23.98 1.48
#